data_AF-A0A286HJR2-F1
#
_entry.id   AF-A0A286HJR2-F1
#
_cell.length_a   1.000
_cell.length_b   1.000
_cell.length_c   1.000
_cell.angle_alpha   90.00
_cell.angle_beta   90.00
_cell.angle_gamma   90.00
#
_symmetry.space_group_name_H-M   'P 1'
#
loop_
_entity.id
_entity.type
_entity.pdbx_description
1 polymer ?
#
loop_
_entity_poly.entity_id
_entity_poly.type
_entity_poly.pdbx_seq_one_letter_code
_entity_poly.pdbx_strand_id
1 'polypeptide(L)'
;MARRGERKVRVRAHVPPPRAALDYAGVRVVTSERRGRMKHHSINPADYRCSVLAAQLADEWVKITRALGIGDGGANYGSVVRKFTAFTDEYAPTLGLDPADARVDGDEIDLVEVIYAWEEALRREFPHFKHPYTLVKALLALIEQRALAGGRVGEKLKARTQAPTAFRAPRGKPLDEFTNAERIALRDAARGQVRATEARLAHGSGLLATGQDPREGGWRNVPNLLWAARAGLITSKVLKRELPSEPKWWPPEIRDLLPAWTDDGRSRRPGVRALVRALGRMLFADEMDLHAFRVLLLLGMSDTTPEELHDLKVGDIEFTDGGVRLVQKKMRAGRIRADMHPEQPAPPVEAGPYFAGAGAWDVPGLVRRLLAVTNPNRGCS
;
A
#
# COMPACT_ATOMS: atom_id res chain seq x y z
N MET A 1 26.47 23.61 -38.01
CA MET A 1 26.49 22.41 -37.13
C MET A 1 27.44 22.69 -35.96
N ALA A 2 26.95 22.71 -34.73
CA ALA A 2 27.75 22.91 -33.52
C ALA A 2 28.21 21.56 -32.95
N ARG A 3 29.49 21.47 -32.54
CA ARG A 3 30.14 20.23 -32.08
C ARG A 3 29.71 19.85 -30.66
N ARG A 4 29.60 18.54 -30.42
CA ARG A 4 29.23 17.89 -29.14
C ARG A 4 30.34 18.14 -28.10
N GLY A 5 30.11 18.99 -27.11
CA GLY A 5 31.05 19.17 -25.99
C GLY A 5 30.97 20.49 -25.21
N GLU A 6 30.42 21.56 -25.78
CA GLU A 6 30.35 22.85 -25.08
C GLU A 6 29.12 22.92 -24.16
N ARG A 7 29.33 22.64 -22.87
CA ARG A 7 28.38 23.06 -21.82
C ARG A 7 28.40 24.58 -21.75
N LYS A 8 27.33 25.23 -22.23
CA LYS A 8 27.02 26.62 -21.87
C LYS A 8 27.02 26.73 -20.34
N VAL A 9 28.00 27.45 -19.79
CA VAL A 9 28.01 27.86 -18.39
C VAL A 9 26.77 28.74 -18.18
N ARG A 10 25.77 28.20 -17.48
CA ARG A 10 24.64 29.01 -17.02
C ARG A 10 25.19 30.03 -16.03
N VAL A 11 25.22 31.29 -16.44
CA VAL A 11 25.40 32.42 -15.51
C VAL A 11 24.29 32.31 -14.47
N ARG A 12 24.67 32.12 -13.19
CA ARG A 12 23.74 32.13 -12.07
C ARG A 12 23.07 33.50 -12.06
N ALA A 13 21.74 33.53 -12.16
CA ALA A 13 20.97 34.73 -11.86
C ALA A 13 21.34 35.22 -10.45
N HIS A 14 21.50 36.54 -10.33
CA HIS A 14 21.76 37.22 -9.07
C HIS A 14 20.65 36.86 -8.07
N VAL A 15 21.02 36.14 -7.00
CA VAL A 15 20.12 35.82 -5.90
C VAL A 15 20.08 37.06 -5.00
N PRO A 16 18.92 37.73 -4.84
CA PRO A 16 18.82 38.84 -3.90
C PRO A 16 19.19 38.36 -2.49
N PRO A 17 19.80 39.21 -1.65
CA PRO A 17 20.24 38.81 -0.32
C PRO A 17 19.06 38.26 0.50
N PRO A 18 19.28 37.23 1.34
CA PRO A 18 18.25 36.69 2.19
C PRO A 18 17.67 37.80 3.08
N ARG A 19 16.34 37.92 3.11
CA ARG A 19 15.66 38.76 4.09
C ARG A 19 16.01 38.23 5.49
N ALA A 20 16.21 39.13 6.45
CA ALA A 20 16.59 38.76 7.81
C ALA A 20 15.59 37.73 8.37
N ALA A 21 16.10 36.58 8.81
CA ALA A 21 15.30 35.56 9.44
C ALA A 21 14.68 36.14 10.71
N LEU A 22 13.35 36.27 10.74
CA LEU A 22 12.65 36.62 11.96
C LEU A 22 12.56 35.34 12.81
N ASP A 23 13.27 35.33 13.94
CA ASP A 23 13.52 34.16 14.80
C ASP A 23 12.27 33.55 15.49
N TYR A 24 11.07 34.09 15.31
CA TYR A 24 9.90 33.66 16.08
C TYR A 24 9.20 32.39 15.57
N ALA A 25 9.44 31.96 14.32
CA ALA A 25 8.69 30.83 13.73
C ALA A 25 9.48 29.52 13.55
N GLY A 26 10.82 29.53 13.68
CA GLY A 26 11.71 28.36 13.59
C GLY A 26 11.75 27.67 12.21
N VAL A 27 12.94 27.42 11.67
CA VAL A 27 13.08 26.71 10.38
C VAL A 27 12.70 25.24 10.52
N ARG A 28 11.82 24.74 9.64
CA ARG A 28 11.44 23.33 9.59
C ARG A 28 12.31 22.57 8.62
N VAL A 29 12.91 21.47 9.08
CA VAL A 29 13.90 20.70 8.32
C VAL A 29 13.54 19.22 8.28
N VAL A 30 13.64 18.66 7.08
CA VAL A 30 13.59 17.23 6.80
C VAL A 30 14.87 16.83 6.08
N THR A 31 15.49 15.74 6.53
CA THR A 31 16.64 15.14 5.86
C THR A 31 16.22 13.91 5.08
N SER A 32 16.71 13.78 3.86
CA SER A 32 16.52 12.58 3.04
C SER A 32 17.87 12.05 2.57
N GLU A 33 18.08 10.75 2.63
CA GLU A 33 19.24 10.11 2.06
C GLU A 33 18.91 9.54 0.68
N ARG A 34 19.70 9.90 -0.35
CA ARG A 34 19.55 9.32 -1.68
C ARG A 34 20.92 8.98 -2.26
N ARG A 35 21.15 7.68 -2.51
CA ARG A 35 22.42 7.15 -3.05
C ARG A 35 23.64 7.58 -2.20
N GLY A 36 23.54 7.44 -0.88
CA GLY A 36 24.62 7.83 0.06
C GLY A 36 24.85 9.33 0.21
N ARG A 37 23.98 10.17 -0.39
CA ARG A 37 24.03 11.64 -0.21
C ARG A 37 22.86 12.10 0.63
N MET A 38 23.19 12.74 1.75
CA MET A 38 22.22 13.47 2.56
C MET A 38 21.80 14.75 1.85
N LYS A 39 20.49 14.95 1.73
CA LYS A 39 19.88 16.21 1.29
C LYS A 39 19.06 16.79 2.43
N HIS A 40 19.22 18.10 2.64
CA HIS A 40 18.41 18.87 3.56
C HIS A 40 17.33 19.60 2.79
N HIS A 41 16.08 19.43 3.21
CA HIS A 41 14.95 20.20 2.75
C HIS A 41 14.50 21.09 3.89
N SER A 42 14.38 22.39 3.65
CA SER A 42 13.98 23.35 4.66
C SER A 42 12.85 24.24 4.16
N ILE A 43 12.00 24.67 5.11
CA ILE A 43 11.03 25.74 4.92
C ILE A 43 11.21 26.68 6.12
N ASN A 44 11.43 27.97 5.83
CA ASN A 44 11.42 29.01 6.84
C ASN A 44 10.06 29.73 6.76
N PRO A 45 9.17 29.55 7.76
CA PRO A 45 7.86 30.21 7.74
C PRO A 45 7.95 31.75 7.71
N ALA A 46 9.03 32.33 8.23
CA ALA A 46 9.25 33.78 8.22
C ALA A 46 9.52 34.36 6.81
N ASP A 47 9.74 33.51 5.80
CA ASP A 47 9.88 33.97 4.41
C ASP A 47 8.53 34.40 3.80
N TYR A 48 7.41 34.12 4.49
CA TYR A 48 6.03 34.36 4.05
C TYR A 48 5.32 35.39 4.93
N ARG A 49 4.43 36.20 4.34
CA ARG A 49 3.56 37.13 5.09
C ARG A 49 2.55 36.35 5.93
N CYS A 50 2.00 35.26 5.39
CA CYS A 50 1.19 34.27 6.10
C CYS A 50 2.03 33.31 6.97
N SER A 51 2.95 33.86 7.77
CA SER A 51 3.94 33.09 8.53
C SER A 51 3.35 32.01 9.46
N VAL A 52 2.18 32.26 10.04
CA VAL A 52 1.48 31.28 10.91
C VAL A 52 0.95 30.10 10.09
N LEU A 53 0.24 30.35 8.99
CA LEU A 53 -0.19 29.30 8.05
C LEU A 53 0.99 28.49 7.54
N ALA A 54 2.08 29.17 7.13
CA ALA A 54 3.29 28.52 6.65
C ALA A 54 3.91 27.60 7.70
N ALA A 55 3.96 28.04 8.97
CA ALA A 55 4.45 27.22 10.08
C ALA A 55 3.56 25.99 10.32
N GLN A 56 2.24 26.17 10.35
CA GLN A 56 1.28 25.09 10.57
C GLN A 56 1.37 24.02 9.48
N LEU A 57 1.45 24.41 8.20
CA LEU A 57 1.58 23.46 7.10
C LEU A 57 2.97 22.81 7.05
N ALA A 58 4.03 23.54 7.39
CA ALA A 58 5.38 22.99 7.46
C ALA A 58 5.53 21.98 8.61
N ASP A 59 4.87 22.20 9.76
CA ASP A 59 4.80 21.23 10.85
C ASP A 59 4.17 19.92 10.39
N GLU A 60 3.04 19.98 9.68
CA GLU A 60 2.40 18.78 9.15
C GLU A 60 3.25 18.10 8.09
N TRP A 61 3.96 18.85 7.25
CA TRP A 61 4.93 18.28 6.30
C TRP A 61 6.06 17.50 7.01
N VAL A 62 6.63 18.05 8.08
CA VAL A 62 7.66 17.36 8.87
C VAL A 62 7.08 16.09 9.50
N LYS A 63 5.90 16.19 10.12
CA LYS A 63 5.21 15.06 10.75
C LYS A 63 4.91 13.95 9.75
N ILE A 64 4.28 14.26 8.62
CA ILE A 64 3.91 13.25 7.61
C ILE A 64 5.15 12.57 7.04
N THR A 65 6.20 13.34 6.78
CA THR A 65 7.43 12.80 6.18
C THR A 65 8.13 11.84 7.13
N ARG A 66 8.20 12.19 8.42
CA ARG A 66 8.84 11.35 9.44
C ARG A 66 7.99 10.13 9.77
N ALA A 67 6.68 10.31 10.00
CA ALA A 67 5.77 9.23 10.35
C ALA A 67 5.70 8.16 9.25
N LEU A 68 5.73 8.57 7.98
CA LEU A 68 5.61 7.66 6.83
C LEU A 68 6.97 7.22 6.24
N GLY A 69 8.09 7.67 6.81
CA GLY A 69 9.42 7.33 6.32
C GLY A 69 9.67 7.71 4.85
N ILE A 70 9.13 8.84 4.38
CA ILE A 70 9.17 9.22 2.95
C ILE A 70 10.62 9.49 2.51
N GLY A 71 11.14 8.63 1.65
CA GLY A 71 12.58 8.58 1.31
C GLY A 71 13.13 9.77 0.52
N ASP A 72 12.29 10.58 -0.12
CA ASP A 72 12.73 11.79 -0.84
C ASP A 72 12.66 13.08 0.01
N GLY A 73 12.33 12.94 1.30
CA GLY A 73 12.15 14.07 2.21
C GLY A 73 10.79 14.75 2.07
N GLY A 74 9.80 14.06 1.49
CA GLY A 74 8.46 14.61 1.30
C GLY A 74 8.48 15.80 0.34
N ALA A 75 9.31 15.74 -0.70
CA ALA A 75 9.59 16.89 -1.56
C ALA A 75 8.31 17.48 -2.20
N ASN A 76 7.32 16.62 -2.51
CA ASN A 76 6.02 17.04 -3.01
C ASN A 76 5.23 17.86 -1.97
N TYR A 77 5.13 17.38 -0.73
CA TYR A 77 4.47 18.10 0.36
C TYR A 77 5.17 19.43 0.66
N GLY A 78 6.50 19.44 0.74
CA GLY A 78 7.26 20.67 0.91
C GLY A 78 7.07 21.65 -0.26
N SER A 79 6.94 21.16 -1.50
CA SER A 79 6.61 22.02 -2.65
C SER A 79 5.20 22.61 -2.55
N VAL A 80 4.23 21.86 -2.02
CA VAL A 80 2.87 22.35 -1.83
C VAL A 80 2.83 23.46 -0.79
N VAL A 81 3.49 23.27 0.37
CA VAL A 81 3.58 24.31 1.41
C VAL A 81 4.10 25.60 0.81
N ARG A 82 5.24 25.56 0.09
CA ARG A 82 5.84 26.75 -0.52
C ARG A 82 4.94 27.43 -1.57
N LYS A 83 4.27 26.64 -2.41
CA LYS A 83 3.44 27.18 -3.51
C LYS A 83 2.13 27.77 -2.98
N PHE A 84 1.49 27.09 -2.03
CA PHE A 84 0.23 27.55 -1.47
C PHE A 84 0.42 28.78 -0.59
N THR A 85 1.45 28.82 0.26
CA THR A 85 1.76 30.00 1.09
C THR A 85 2.13 31.22 0.25
N ALA A 86 2.93 31.05 -0.80
CA ALA A 86 3.21 32.12 -1.75
C ALA A 86 1.94 32.62 -2.45
N PHE A 87 1.05 31.70 -2.86
CA PHE A 87 -0.23 32.06 -3.46
C PHE A 87 -1.11 32.83 -2.46
N THR A 88 -1.21 32.40 -1.21
CA THR A 88 -1.99 33.09 -0.17
C THR A 88 -1.46 34.50 0.10
N ASP A 89 -0.13 34.68 0.13
CA ASP A 89 0.50 35.99 0.30
C ASP A 89 0.15 36.98 -0.82
N GLU A 90 0.00 36.48 -2.04
CA GLU A 90 -0.38 37.27 -3.22
C GLU A 90 -1.89 37.46 -3.32
N TYR A 91 -2.69 36.45 -2.99
CA TYR A 91 -4.14 36.44 -3.17
C TYR A 91 -4.89 37.20 -2.07
N ALA A 92 -4.57 37.00 -0.79
CA ALA A 92 -5.29 37.63 0.32
C ALA A 92 -5.35 39.18 0.23
N PRO A 93 -4.28 39.90 -0.15
CA PRO A 93 -4.33 41.35 -0.34
C PRO A 93 -5.29 41.79 -1.46
N THR A 94 -5.54 40.94 -2.47
CA THR A 94 -6.51 41.26 -3.54
C THR A 94 -7.95 41.29 -3.03
N LEU A 95 -8.21 40.67 -1.87
CA LEU A 95 -9.48 40.69 -1.15
C LEU A 95 -9.51 41.75 -0.02
N GLY A 96 -8.45 42.54 0.13
CA GLY A 96 -8.32 43.50 1.24
C GLY A 96 -8.00 42.88 2.60
N LEU A 97 -7.55 41.61 2.62
CA LEU A 97 -7.21 40.87 3.83
C LEU A 97 -5.70 40.91 4.10
N ASP A 98 -5.28 40.87 5.36
CA ASP A 98 -3.86 40.74 5.71
C ASP A 98 -3.44 39.26 5.71
N PRO A 99 -2.50 38.82 4.85
CA PRO A 99 -2.01 37.45 4.87
C PRO A 99 -1.56 36.95 6.25
N ALA A 100 -1.14 37.85 7.15
CA ALA A 100 -0.72 37.49 8.51
C ALA A 100 -1.82 36.81 9.34
N ASP A 101 -3.09 37.04 8.99
CA ASP A 101 -4.25 36.44 9.66
C ASP A 101 -4.59 35.04 9.15
N ALA A 102 -3.93 34.55 8.09
CA ALA A 102 -4.19 33.23 7.56
C ALA A 102 -3.76 32.12 8.55
N ARG A 103 -4.71 31.26 8.93
CA ARG A 103 -4.51 30.15 9.88
C ARG A 103 -5.39 28.95 9.51
N VAL A 104 -4.87 27.73 9.70
CA VAL A 104 -5.66 26.49 9.55
C VAL A 104 -6.71 26.34 10.66
N ASP A 105 -6.43 26.92 11.83
CA ASP A 105 -7.29 26.88 13.02
C ASP A 105 -8.04 28.20 13.30
N GLY A 106 -8.03 29.15 12.36
CA GLY A 106 -8.77 30.41 12.42
C GLY A 106 -9.82 30.53 11.31
N ASP A 107 -10.60 31.60 11.35
CA ASP A 107 -11.68 31.91 10.42
C ASP A 107 -11.62 33.35 9.87
N GLU A 108 -10.61 34.13 10.26
CA GLU A 108 -10.37 35.50 9.80
C GLU A 108 -10.13 35.57 8.28
N ILE A 109 -9.51 34.53 7.73
CA ILE A 109 -9.43 34.29 6.29
C ILE A 109 -10.09 32.95 5.97
N ASP A 110 -11.09 32.96 5.09
CA ASP A 110 -11.72 31.73 4.61
C ASP A 110 -10.76 30.95 3.70
N LEU A 111 -9.97 30.05 4.30
CA LEU A 111 -9.02 29.22 3.56
C LEU A 111 -9.70 28.28 2.56
N VAL A 112 -10.99 27.98 2.70
CA VAL A 112 -11.72 27.18 1.70
C VAL A 112 -11.82 27.96 0.40
N GLU A 113 -12.13 29.25 0.47
CA GLU A 113 -12.15 30.14 -0.69
C GLU A 113 -10.75 30.29 -1.32
N VAL A 114 -9.72 30.49 -0.49
CA VAL A 114 -8.33 30.59 -0.96
C VAL A 114 -7.90 29.30 -1.67
N ILE A 115 -8.29 28.13 -1.17
CA ILE A 115 -8.02 26.84 -1.82
C ILE A 115 -8.70 26.75 -3.18
N TYR A 116 -9.98 27.15 -3.31
CA TYR A 116 -10.66 27.13 -4.59
C TYR A 116 -10.03 28.10 -5.59
N ALA A 117 -9.64 29.30 -5.15
CA ALA A 117 -8.93 30.26 -5.98
C ALA A 117 -7.58 29.70 -6.45
N TRP A 118 -6.86 29.00 -5.57
CA TRP A 118 -5.59 28.35 -5.90
C TRP A 118 -5.76 27.21 -6.91
N GLU A 119 -6.79 26.38 -6.73
CA GLU A 119 -7.13 25.30 -7.67
C GLU A 119 -7.38 25.82 -9.09
N GLU A 120 -8.14 26.91 -9.18
CA GLU A 120 -8.45 27.56 -10.43
C GLU A 120 -7.18 28.19 -11.06
N ALA A 121 -6.33 28.84 -10.26
CA ALA A 121 -5.04 29.37 -10.73
C ALA A 121 -4.12 28.26 -11.29
N LEU A 122 -3.98 27.15 -10.55
CA LEU A 122 -3.18 26.00 -10.98
C LEU A 122 -3.71 25.37 -12.28
N ARG A 123 -5.03 25.33 -12.44
CA ARG A 123 -5.66 24.79 -13.66
C ARG A 123 -5.37 25.66 -14.88
N ARG A 124 -5.37 26.99 -14.72
CA ARG A 124 -5.01 27.92 -15.81
C ARG A 124 -3.54 27.81 -16.18
N GLU A 125 -2.65 27.67 -15.20
CA GLU A 125 -1.21 27.56 -15.44
C GLU A 125 -0.82 26.21 -16.09
N PHE A 126 -1.51 25.11 -15.72
CA PHE A 126 -1.17 23.76 -16.17
C PHE A 126 -2.39 22.94 -16.66
N PRO A 127 -3.08 23.36 -17.73
CA PRO A 127 -4.39 22.81 -18.13
C PRO A 127 -4.38 21.34 -18.54
N HIS A 128 -3.23 20.80 -18.96
CA HIS A 128 -3.11 19.42 -19.46
C HIS A 128 -2.26 18.50 -18.59
N PHE A 129 -1.69 19.01 -17.49
CA PHE A 129 -0.81 18.22 -16.64
C PHE A 129 -1.59 17.63 -15.45
N LYS A 130 -1.18 16.45 -14.98
CA LYS A 130 -1.67 15.87 -13.71
C LYS A 130 -1.16 16.65 -12.49
N HIS A 131 -0.12 17.46 -12.67
CA HIS A 131 0.59 18.15 -11.59
C HIS A 131 -0.30 19.00 -10.66
N PRO A 132 -1.22 19.85 -11.14
CA PRO A 132 -2.20 20.57 -10.30
C PRO A 132 -2.98 19.67 -9.35
N TYR A 133 -3.50 18.55 -9.88
CA TYR A 133 -4.30 17.61 -9.09
C TYR A 133 -3.49 17.04 -7.93
N THR A 134 -2.22 16.69 -8.19
CA THR A 134 -1.29 16.17 -7.18
C THR A 134 -0.97 17.20 -6.11
N LEU A 135 -0.79 18.48 -6.47
CA LEU A 135 -0.52 19.54 -5.50
C LEU A 135 -1.70 19.76 -4.55
N VAL A 136 -2.91 19.83 -5.09
CA VAL A 136 -4.13 20.07 -4.31
C VAL A 136 -4.41 18.89 -3.38
N LYS A 137 -4.31 17.65 -3.88
CA LYS A 137 -4.43 16.44 -3.05
C LYS A 137 -3.44 16.43 -1.89
N ALA A 138 -2.19 16.79 -2.13
CA ALA A 138 -1.19 16.85 -1.09
C ALA A 138 -1.46 17.97 -0.07
N LEU A 139 -2.03 19.11 -0.48
CA LEU A 139 -2.45 20.16 0.46
C LEU A 139 -3.56 19.65 1.39
N LEU A 140 -4.62 19.08 0.80
CA LEU A 140 -5.76 18.58 1.56
C LEU A 140 -5.33 17.47 2.54
N ALA A 141 -4.40 16.59 2.14
CA ALA A 141 -3.85 15.56 3.00
C ALA A 141 -3.09 16.11 4.22
N LEU A 142 -2.33 17.21 4.08
CA LEU A 142 -1.65 17.85 5.22
C LEU A 142 -2.66 18.40 6.24
N ILE A 143 -3.73 19.02 5.75
CA ILE A 143 -4.79 19.60 6.60
C ILE A 143 -5.61 18.48 7.27
N GLU A 144 -5.95 17.44 6.52
CA GLU A 144 -6.68 16.27 7.03
C GLU A 144 -5.90 15.55 8.12
N GLN A 145 -4.60 15.34 7.91
CA GLN A 145 -3.74 14.72 8.92
C GLN A 145 -3.75 15.52 10.22
N ARG A 146 -3.70 16.85 10.16
CA ARG A 146 -3.80 17.69 11.36
C ARG A 146 -5.10 17.44 12.11
N ALA A 147 -6.22 17.38 11.39
CA ALA A 147 -7.53 17.11 11.98
C ALA A 147 -7.58 15.71 12.63
N LEU A 148 -7.07 14.68 11.95
CA LEU A 148 -7.00 13.30 12.47
C LEU A 148 -6.09 13.18 13.69
N ALA A 149 -5.02 13.96 13.76
CA ALA A 149 -4.10 14.01 14.90
C ALA A 149 -4.63 14.82 16.10
N GLY A 150 -5.90 15.24 16.08
CA GLY A 150 -6.53 16.04 17.14
C GLY A 150 -6.12 17.52 17.14
N GLY A 151 -5.45 18.00 16.08
CA GLY A 151 -5.14 19.40 15.91
C GLY A 151 -6.40 20.22 15.60
N ARG A 152 -6.44 21.47 16.08
CA ARG A 152 -7.52 22.40 15.72
C ARG A 152 -7.46 22.71 14.22
N VAL A 153 -8.62 22.61 13.58
CA VAL A 153 -8.89 22.92 12.17
C VAL A 153 -10.32 23.44 12.09
N GLY A 154 -10.59 24.52 11.37
CA GLY A 154 -11.96 25.03 11.20
C GLY A 154 -12.89 24.00 10.55
N GLU A 155 -14.15 23.93 10.98
CA GLU A 155 -15.10 22.88 10.53
C GLU A 155 -15.35 22.91 9.01
N LYS A 156 -15.47 24.10 8.41
CA LYS A 156 -15.58 24.25 6.95
C LYS A 156 -14.36 23.67 6.23
N LEU A 157 -13.17 23.89 6.80
CA LEU A 157 -11.92 23.43 6.23
C LEU A 157 -11.76 21.90 6.37
N LYS A 158 -12.22 21.31 7.50
CA LYS A 158 -12.34 19.85 7.65
C LYS A 158 -13.28 19.24 6.61
N ALA A 159 -14.45 19.84 6.41
CA ALA A 159 -15.38 19.38 5.38
C ALA A 159 -14.75 19.47 3.98
N ARG A 160 -13.98 20.53 3.71
CA ARG A 160 -13.24 20.70 2.45
C ARG A 160 -12.23 19.57 2.22
N THR A 161 -11.52 19.07 3.23
CA THR A 161 -10.54 17.98 3.00
C THR A 161 -11.19 16.66 2.55
N GLN A 162 -12.44 16.43 2.94
CA GLN A 162 -13.21 15.26 2.54
C GLN A 162 -13.83 15.38 1.13
N ALA A 163 -13.93 16.60 0.59
CA ALA A 163 -14.48 16.86 -0.72
C ALA A 163 -13.47 16.60 -1.85
N PRO A 164 -13.93 16.12 -3.04
CA PRO A 164 -13.06 15.98 -4.20
C PRO A 164 -12.45 17.33 -4.63
N THR A 165 -11.37 17.28 -5.41
CA THR A 165 -10.82 18.48 -6.07
C THR A 165 -11.83 19.05 -7.06
N ALA A 166 -11.84 20.37 -7.26
CA ALA A 166 -12.75 21.07 -8.17
C ALA A 166 -12.59 20.63 -9.64
N PHE A 167 -11.48 19.98 -9.97
CA PHE A 167 -11.23 19.37 -11.27
C PHE A 167 -10.77 17.92 -11.12
N ARG A 168 -11.09 17.09 -12.12
CA ARG A 168 -10.66 15.68 -12.17
C ARG A 168 -9.23 15.57 -12.71
N ALA A 169 -8.49 14.57 -12.23
CA ALA A 169 -7.22 14.21 -12.84
C ALA A 169 -7.41 13.89 -14.33
N PRO A 170 -6.51 14.35 -15.23
CA PRO A 170 -6.55 13.95 -16.63
C PRO A 170 -6.49 12.42 -16.72
N ARG A 171 -7.42 11.82 -17.49
CA ARG A 171 -7.39 10.38 -17.76
C ARG A 171 -6.20 10.09 -18.67
N GLY A 172 -5.19 9.40 -18.16
CA GLY A 172 -4.17 8.81 -19.02
C GLY A 172 -4.81 7.76 -19.92
N LYS A 173 -4.39 7.68 -21.19
CA LYS A 173 -4.71 6.53 -22.04
C LYS A 173 -3.92 5.33 -21.49
N PRO A 174 -4.56 4.28 -20.96
CA PRO A 174 -3.83 3.10 -20.51
C PRO A 174 -3.10 2.51 -21.71
N LEU A 175 -1.80 2.27 -21.57
CA LEU A 175 -1.05 1.40 -22.47
C LEU A 175 -1.28 -0.03 -21.98
N ASP A 176 -2.52 -0.51 -22.08
CA ASP A 176 -2.83 -1.88 -21.70
C ASP A 176 -2.41 -2.81 -22.84
N GLU A 177 -1.36 -3.59 -22.58
CA GLU A 177 -0.92 -4.70 -23.44
C GLU A 177 -1.94 -5.86 -23.46
N PHE A 178 -2.88 -5.87 -22.50
CA PHE A 178 -3.90 -6.90 -22.33
C PHE A 178 -5.31 -6.34 -22.48
N THR A 179 -6.20 -7.14 -23.07
CA THR A 179 -7.61 -6.82 -23.18
C THR A 179 -8.30 -6.82 -21.81
N ASN A 180 -9.41 -6.08 -21.68
CA ASN A 180 -10.21 -6.12 -20.46
C ASN A 180 -10.78 -7.53 -20.16
N ALA A 181 -11.03 -8.34 -21.20
CA ALA A 181 -11.48 -9.72 -21.05
C ALA A 181 -10.41 -10.60 -20.39
N GLU A 182 -9.14 -10.49 -20.83
CA GLU A 182 -8.01 -11.19 -20.20
C GLU A 182 -7.80 -10.75 -18.76
N ARG A 183 -7.94 -9.45 -18.47
CA ARG A 183 -7.87 -8.93 -17.11
C ARG A 183 -8.96 -9.54 -16.21
N ILE A 184 -10.19 -9.64 -16.71
CA ILE A 184 -11.31 -10.26 -15.98
C ILE A 184 -11.04 -11.75 -15.74
N ALA A 185 -10.58 -12.47 -16.76
CA ALA A 185 -10.24 -13.89 -16.64
C ALA A 185 -9.13 -14.12 -15.60
N LEU A 186 -8.08 -13.30 -15.62
CA LEU A 186 -6.98 -13.37 -14.65
C LEU A 186 -7.47 -13.10 -13.22
N ARG A 187 -8.31 -12.06 -13.04
CA ARG A 187 -8.94 -11.74 -11.75
C ARG A 187 -9.75 -12.92 -11.22
N ASP A 188 -10.60 -13.51 -12.05
CA ASP A 188 -11.53 -14.54 -11.59
C ASP A 188 -10.80 -15.85 -11.31
N ALA A 189 -9.78 -16.20 -12.10
CA ALA A 189 -8.88 -17.31 -11.81
C ALA A 189 -8.14 -17.12 -10.48
N ALA A 190 -7.57 -15.94 -10.24
CA ALA A 190 -6.88 -15.64 -8.98
C ALA A 190 -7.84 -15.68 -7.77
N ARG A 191 -9.07 -15.17 -7.91
CA ARG A 191 -10.11 -15.30 -6.87
C ARG A 191 -10.46 -16.76 -6.58
N GLY A 192 -10.59 -17.58 -7.62
CA GLY A 192 -10.82 -19.01 -7.50
C GLY A 192 -9.70 -19.69 -6.72
N GLN A 193 -8.44 -19.38 -7.04
CA GLN A 193 -7.29 -19.93 -6.34
C GLN A 193 -7.24 -19.52 -4.86
N VAL A 194 -7.52 -18.25 -4.53
CA VAL A 194 -7.58 -17.80 -3.13
C VAL A 194 -8.64 -18.60 -2.34
N ARG A 195 -9.85 -18.76 -2.90
CA ARG A 195 -10.92 -19.53 -2.25
C ARG A 195 -10.52 -21.00 -2.06
N ALA A 196 -9.88 -21.60 -3.07
CA ALA A 196 -9.40 -22.98 -2.99
C ALA A 196 -8.33 -23.15 -1.90
N THR A 197 -7.40 -22.20 -1.78
CA THR A 197 -6.40 -22.18 -0.70
C THR A 197 -7.07 -22.09 0.66
N GLU A 198 -8.00 -21.17 0.85
CA GLU A 198 -8.70 -21.00 2.12
C GLU A 198 -9.49 -22.24 2.52
N ALA A 199 -10.25 -22.82 1.58
CA ALA A 199 -11.03 -24.04 1.82
C ALA A 199 -10.11 -25.21 2.21
N ARG A 200 -8.98 -25.37 1.51
CA ARG A 200 -8.00 -26.43 1.79
C ARG A 200 -7.39 -26.28 3.19
N LEU A 201 -6.99 -25.07 3.57
CA LEU A 201 -6.41 -24.80 4.89
C LEU A 201 -7.47 -24.95 6.00
N ALA A 202 -8.70 -24.50 5.79
CA ALA A 202 -9.79 -24.68 6.74
C ALA A 202 -10.09 -26.16 6.96
N HIS A 203 -10.13 -26.95 5.88
CA HIS A 203 -10.31 -28.40 5.96
C HIS A 203 -9.16 -29.08 6.72
N GLY A 204 -7.91 -28.74 6.40
CA GLY A 204 -6.74 -29.25 7.12
C GLY A 204 -6.75 -28.89 8.60
N SER A 205 -7.15 -27.67 8.95
CA SER A 205 -7.33 -27.24 10.34
C SER A 205 -8.42 -28.03 11.06
N GLY A 206 -9.55 -28.31 10.39
CA GLY A 206 -10.64 -29.10 10.95
C GLY A 206 -10.21 -30.55 11.26
N LEU A 207 -9.46 -31.18 10.36
CA LEU A 207 -8.90 -32.52 10.60
C LEU A 207 -7.81 -32.53 11.66
N LEU A 208 -6.97 -31.48 11.71
CA LEU A 208 -5.93 -31.37 12.75
C LEU A 208 -6.55 -31.31 14.15
N ALA A 209 -7.68 -30.60 14.31
CA ALA A 209 -8.36 -30.44 15.60
C ALA A 209 -8.90 -31.76 16.18
N THR A 210 -9.17 -32.76 15.34
CA THR A 210 -9.62 -34.09 15.76
C THR A 210 -8.46 -35.10 15.83
N GLY A 211 -7.25 -34.69 15.46
CA GLY A 211 -6.06 -35.53 15.47
C GLY A 211 -5.45 -35.69 16.86
N GLN A 212 -4.83 -36.84 17.08
CA GLN A 212 -4.08 -37.18 18.29
C GLN A 212 -2.69 -37.72 17.92
N ASP A 213 -1.82 -37.92 18.92
CA ASP A 213 -0.50 -38.52 18.67
C ASP A 213 -0.66 -39.90 18.00
N PRO A 214 -0.16 -40.12 16.78
CA PRO A 214 -0.31 -41.40 16.09
C PRO A 214 0.42 -42.56 16.75
N ARG A 215 1.31 -42.31 17.73
CA ARG A 215 1.90 -43.37 18.56
C ARG A 215 0.86 -44.06 19.43
N GLU A 216 -0.21 -43.35 19.78
CA GLU A 216 -1.34 -43.85 20.57
C GLU A 216 -2.56 -44.09 19.68
N GLY A 217 -2.89 -43.14 18.81
CA GLY A 217 -4.07 -43.17 17.95
C GLY A 217 -3.89 -43.87 16.60
N GLY A 218 -2.68 -44.35 16.30
CA GLY A 218 -2.33 -45.01 15.05
C GLY A 218 -1.98 -44.06 13.89
N TRP A 219 -1.13 -44.55 12.98
CA TRP A 219 -0.60 -43.80 11.83
C TRP A 219 -1.46 -43.89 10.55
N ARG A 220 -2.60 -44.58 10.60
CA ARG A 220 -3.40 -44.96 9.43
C ARG A 220 -4.66 -44.11 9.24
N ASN A 221 -4.68 -42.90 9.79
CA ASN A 221 -5.75 -41.93 9.56
C ASN A 221 -5.14 -40.55 9.25
N VAL A 222 -5.88 -39.72 8.53
CA VAL A 222 -5.40 -38.38 8.15
C VAL A 222 -5.26 -37.42 9.35
N PRO A 223 -6.22 -37.36 10.31
CA PRO A 223 -6.10 -36.47 11.47
C PRO A 223 -4.80 -36.63 12.26
N ASN A 224 -4.40 -37.87 12.61
CA ASN A 224 -3.18 -38.10 13.38
C ASN A 224 -1.92 -37.85 12.55
N LEU A 225 -1.98 -38.05 11.24
CA LEU A 225 -0.87 -37.71 10.34
C LEU A 225 -0.67 -36.19 10.26
N LEU A 226 -1.75 -35.41 10.23
CA LEU A 226 -1.68 -33.95 10.29
C LEU A 226 -1.18 -33.48 11.67
N TRP A 227 -1.64 -34.09 12.75
CA TRP A 227 -1.13 -33.85 14.10
C TRP A 227 0.38 -34.09 14.15
N ALA A 228 0.85 -35.22 13.66
CA ALA A 228 2.27 -35.56 13.62
C ALA A 228 3.08 -34.66 12.69
N ALA A 229 2.51 -34.20 11.58
CA ALA A 229 3.15 -33.23 10.70
C ALA A 229 3.34 -31.88 11.42
N ARG A 230 2.33 -31.41 12.14
CA ARG A 230 2.39 -30.19 12.96
C ARG A 230 3.40 -30.32 14.11
N ALA A 231 3.48 -31.48 14.74
CA ALA A 231 4.45 -31.78 15.80
C ALA A 231 5.88 -32.06 15.28
N GLY A 232 6.12 -32.02 13.97
CA GLY A 232 7.44 -32.27 13.39
C GLY A 232 7.91 -33.73 13.42
N LEU A 233 7.00 -34.68 13.62
CA LEU A 233 7.30 -36.11 13.74
C LEU A 233 7.34 -36.84 12.38
N ILE A 234 6.76 -36.24 11.34
CA ILE A 234 6.64 -36.86 10.02
C ILE A 234 8.00 -36.81 9.28
N THR A 235 8.56 -37.99 9.03
CA THR A 235 9.69 -38.16 8.11
C THR A 235 9.42 -39.30 7.13
N SER A 236 10.15 -39.32 6.01
CA SER A 236 10.05 -40.45 5.07
C SER A 236 10.39 -41.80 5.71
N LYS A 237 11.26 -41.83 6.72
CA LYS A 237 11.65 -43.05 7.44
C LYS A 237 10.51 -43.55 8.32
N VAL A 238 9.88 -42.64 9.06
CA VAL A 238 8.72 -42.97 9.92
C VAL A 238 7.57 -43.49 9.07
N LEU A 239 7.17 -42.76 8.04
CA LEU A 239 6.03 -43.17 7.21
C LEU A 239 6.26 -44.51 6.49
N LYS A 240 7.49 -44.83 6.06
CA LYS A 240 7.81 -46.16 5.49
C LYS A 240 7.74 -47.30 6.49
N ARG A 241 7.91 -47.03 7.79
CA ARG A 241 7.81 -48.02 8.86
C ARG A 241 6.35 -48.26 9.23
N GLU A 242 5.57 -47.18 9.31
CA GLU A 242 4.21 -47.22 9.88
C GLU A 242 3.12 -47.49 8.84
N LEU A 243 3.37 -47.18 7.56
CA LEU A 243 2.44 -47.44 6.46
C LEU A 243 2.88 -48.65 5.63
N PRO A 244 1.93 -49.33 4.96
CA PRO A 244 2.26 -50.36 3.97
C PRO A 244 3.24 -49.85 2.90
N SER A 245 4.09 -50.74 2.39
CA SER A 245 5.12 -50.41 1.40
C SER A 245 4.52 -49.89 0.08
N GLU A 246 3.38 -50.46 -0.35
CA GLU A 246 2.69 -50.05 -1.56
C GLU A 246 1.48 -49.14 -1.27
N PRO A 247 1.41 -47.95 -1.90
CA PRO A 247 0.30 -47.00 -1.71
C PRO A 247 -1.09 -47.55 -1.98
N LYS A 248 -1.24 -48.57 -2.82
CA LYS A 248 -2.54 -49.21 -3.11
C LYS A 248 -3.17 -49.85 -1.86
N TRP A 249 -2.36 -50.21 -0.88
CA TRP A 249 -2.78 -50.78 0.41
C TRP A 249 -2.98 -49.74 1.50
N TRP A 250 -2.82 -48.46 1.19
CA TRP A 250 -3.09 -47.40 2.16
C TRP A 250 -4.60 -47.21 2.33
N PRO A 251 -5.04 -46.76 3.53
CA PRO A 251 -6.41 -46.33 3.77
C PRO A 251 -6.89 -45.38 2.66
N PRO A 252 -8.15 -45.50 2.19
CA PRO A 252 -8.69 -44.68 1.11
C PRO A 252 -8.48 -43.18 1.34
N GLU A 253 -8.77 -42.69 2.55
CA GLU A 253 -8.61 -41.27 2.92
C GLU A 253 -7.18 -40.76 2.76
N ILE A 254 -6.16 -41.61 2.96
CA ILE A 254 -4.75 -41.24 2.75
C ILE A 254 -4.40 -41.28 1.26
N ARG A 255 -4.99 -42.22 0.50
CA ARG A 255 -4.79 -42.31 -0.95
C ARG A 255 -5.40 -41.11 -1.67
N ASP A 256 -6.55 -40.62 -1.21
CA ASP A 256 -7.25 -39.48 -1.81
C ASP A 256 -6.48 -38.15 -1.68
N LEU A 257 -5.51 -38.07 -0.75
CA LEU A 257 -4.59 -36.94 -0.64
C LEU A 257 -3.48 -36.95 -1.69
N LEU A 258 -3.24 -38.09 -2.36
CA LEU A 258 -2.17 -38.20 -3.33
C LEU A 258 -2.59 -37.59 -4.66
N PRO A 259 -1.65 -36.97 -5.41
CA PRO A 259 -1.95 -36.50 -6.75
C PRO A 259 -2.36 -37.67 -7.64
N ALA A 260 -3.24 -37.40 -8.61
CA ALA A 260 -3.64 -38.39 -9.61
C ALA A 260 -2.39 -38.97 -10.30
N TRP A 261 -2.32 -40.30 -10.39
CA TRP A 261 -1.25 -40.99 -11.06
C TRP A 261 -1.64 -41.30 -12.50
N THR A 262 -0.83 -40.87 -13.45
CA THR A 262 -0.92 -41.23 -14.86
C THR A 262 0.08 -42.34 -15.16
N ASP A 263 -0.38 -43.40 -15.83
CA ASP A 263 0.48 -44.49 -16.29
C ASP A 263 1.15 -44.12 -17.63
N ASP A 264 1.93 -43.04 -17.60
CA ASP A 264 2.62 -42.48 -18.77
C ASP A 264 4.03 -43.09 -18.99
N GLY A 265 4.41 -44.09 -18.19
CA GLY A 265 5.71 -44.74 -18.21
C GLY A 265 6.90 -43.86 -17.77
N ARG A 266 6.68 -42.59 -17.45
CA ARG A 266 7.72 -41.60 -17.08
C ARG A 266 7.60 -41.15 -15.63
N SER A 267 6.38 -41.14 -15.10
CA SER A 267 6.04 -40.62 -13.79
C SER A 267 6.09 -41.72 -12.73
N ARG A 268 6.90 -41.52 -11.68
CA ARG A 268 6.92 -42.42 -10.52
C ARG A 268 5.59 -42.35 -9.78
N ARG A 269 5.06 -43.50 -9.37
CA ARG A 269 3.85 -43.57 -8.53
C ARG A 269 3.99 -42.67 -7.30
N PRO A 270 2.96 -41.87 -6.97
CA PRO A 270 2.92 -41.11 -5.73
C PRO A 270 3.08 -42.05 -4.53
N GLY A 271 3.81 -41.60 -3.51
CA GLY A 271 4.05 -42.38 -2.30
C GLY A 271 4.40 -41.46 -1.14
N VAL A 272 5.23 -41.93 -0.21
CA VAL A 272 5.51 -41.21 1.05
C VAL A 272 5.93 -39.75 0.85
N ARG A 273 6.77 -39.46 -0.17
CA ARG A 273 7.18 -38.07 -0.48
C ARG A 273 6.03 -37.18 -0.95
N ALA A 274 5.07 -37.75 -1.68
CA ALA A 274 3.87 -37.03 -2.10
C ALA A 274 2.93 -36.82 -0.92
N LEU A 275 2.78 -37.82 -0.03
CA LEU A 275 2.01 -37.70 1.20
C LEU A 275 2.54 -36.61 2.12
N VAL A 276 3.86 -36.54 2.36
CA VAL A 276 4.47 -35.47 3.17
C VAL A 276 4.14 -34.09 2.58
N ARG A 277 4.22 -33.94 1.26
CA ARG A 277 3.85 -32.68 0.60
C ARG A 277 2.36 -32.37 0.74
N ALA A 278 1.49 -33.37 0.58
CA ALA A 278 0.05 -33.19 0.72
C ALA A 278 -0.32 -32.74 2.15
N LEU A 279 0.21 -33.42 3.18
CA LEU A 279 0.02 -33.03 4.59
C LEU A 279 0.53 -31.61 4.84
N GLY A 280 1.71 -31.25 4.33
CA GLY A 280 2.22 -29.88 4.42
C GLY A 280 1.29 -28.84 3.78
N ARG A 281 0.74 -29.12 2.60
CA ARG A 281 -0.19 -28.23 1.89
C ARG A 281 -1.56 -28.08 2.58
N MET A 282 -1.96 -29.04 3.40
CA MET A 282 -3.17 -28.93 4.22
C MET A 282 -2.95 -28.03 5.44
N LEU A 283 -1.71 -27.94 5.94
CA LEU A 283 -1.36 -27.13 7.11
C LEU A 283 -0.90 -25.71 6.75
N PHE A 284 -0.27 -25.53 5.60
CA PHE A 284 0.39 -24.28 5.22
C PHE A 284 0.09 -23.90 3.77
N ALA A 285 -0.01 -22.59 3.52
CA ALA A 285 0.03 -22.03 2.16
C ALA A 285 1.46 -22.14 1.60
N ASP A 286 1.58 -22.39 0.31
CA ASP A 286 2.85 -22.33 -0.42
C ASP A 286 2.95 -21.07 -1.30
N GLU A 287 4.12 -20.87 -1.90
CA GLU A 287 4.39 -19.71 -2.76
C GLU A 287 3.39 -19.57 -3.93
N MET A 288 2.91 -20.70 -4.47
CA MET A 288 1.94 -20.71 -5.57
C MET A 288 0.57 -20.24 -5.09
N ASP A 289 0.16 -20.60 -3.88
CA ASP A 289 -1.06 -20.09 -3.27
C ASP A 289 -1.00 -18.57 -3.05
N LEU A 290 0.17 -18.05 -2.64
CA LEU A 290 0.38 -16.63 -2.38
C LEU A 290 0.42 -15.79 -3.67
N HIS A 291 0.75 -16.39 -4.81
CA HIS A 291 0.80 -15.69 -6.10
C HIS A 291 -0.56 -15.10 -6.49
N ALA A 292 -1.66 -15.79 -6.17
CA ALA A 292 -3.01 -15.31 -6.46
C ALA A 292 -3.33 -13.99 -5.71
N PHE A 293 -2.88 -13.86 -4.46
CA PHE A 293 -3.00 -12.60 -3.71
C PHE A 293 -2.19 -11.48 -4.37
N ARG A 294 -0.96 -11.78 -4.81
CA ARG A 294 -0.11 -10.81 -5.49
C ARG A 294 -0.76 -10.25 -6.76
N VAL A 295 -1.36 -11.13 -7.57
CA VAL A 295 -2.10 -10.73 -8.78
C VAL A 295 -3.27 -9.81 -8.43
N LEU A 296 -4.11 -10.19 -7.47
CA LEU A 296 -5.28 -9.39 -7.07
C LEU A 296 -4.89 -8.03 -6.47
N LEU A 297 -3.83 -8.00 -5.66
CA LEU A 297 -3.29 -6.77 -5.10
C LEU A 297 -2.75 -5.84 -6.19
N LEU A 298 -2.01 -6.35 -7.19
CA LEU A 298 -1.58 -5.53 -8.32
C LEU A 298 -2.74 -4.98 -9.14
N LEU A 299 -3.79 -5.77 -9.34
CA LEU A 299 -5.00 -5.30 -10.04
C LEU A 299 -5.72 -4.20 -9.25
N GLY A 300 -5.74 -4.28 -7.91
CA GLY A 300 -6.41 -3.30 -7.05
C GLY A 300 -5.58 -2.09 -6.65
N MET A 301 -4.27 -2.10 -6.88
CA MET A 301 -3.39 -0.97 -6.56
C MET A 301 -2.82 -0.37 -7.85
N SER A 302 -3.59 0.52 -8.48
CA SER A 302 -3.28 1.09 -9.81
C SER A 302 -1.91 1.73 -9.94
N ASP A 303 -1.35 2.27 -8.85
CA ASP A 303 -0.05 2.94 -8.87
C ASP A 303 1.10 2.07 -8.33
N THR A 304 0.87 0.78 -8.01
CA THR A 304 1.86 -0.13 -7.41
C THR A 304 2.58 -0.98 -8.45
N THR A 305 3.91 -1.00 -8.36
CA THR A 305 4.71 -1.88 -9.21
C THR A 305 4.88 -3.28 -8.61
N PRO A 306 5.12 -4.32 -9.44
CA PRO A 306 5.38 -5.67 -8.95
C PRO A 306 6.54 -5.77 -7.96
N GLU A 307 7.56 -4.93 -8.08
CA GLU A 307 8.70 -4.83 -7.15
C GLU A 307 8.26 -4.30 -5.79
N GLU A 308 7.50 -3.19 -5.77
CA GLU A 308 7.00 -2.59 -4.54
C GLU A 308 6.09 -3.53 -3.73
N LEU A 309 5.31 -4.37 -4.43
CA LEU A 309 4.50 -5.38 -3.76
C LEU A 309 5.32 -6.60 -3.32
N HIS A 310 6.39 -6.94 -4.03
CA HIS A 310 7.26 -8.07 -3.66
C HIS A 310 8.02 -7.80 -2.37
N ASP A 311 8.50 -6.56 -2.22
CA ASP A 311 9.32 -6.14 -1.08
C ASP A 311 8.48 -5.75 0.16
N LEU A 312 7.15 -5.80 0.05
CA LEU A 312 6.23 -5.45 1.13
C LEU A 312 6.36 -6.44 2.30
N LYS A 313 6.66 -5.92 3.50
CA LYS A 313 6.78 -6.73 4.73
C LYS A 313 5.56 -6.55 5.63
N VAL A 314 5.39 -7.46 6.60
CA VAL A 314 4.31 -7.36 7.59
C VAL A 314 4.36 -6.02 8.35
N GLY A 315 5.56 -5.55 8.71
CA GLY A 315 5.75 -4.25 9.38
C GLY A 315 5.48 -3.03 8.49
N ASP A 316 5.26 -3.22 7.19
CA ASP A 316 4.87 -2.18 6.24
C ASP A 316 3.34 -2.07 6.08
N ILE A 317 2.58 -2.84 6.85
CA ILE A 317 1.12 -2.92 6.81
C ILE A 317 0.57 -2.33 8.12
N GLU A 318 -0.23 -1.28 8.01
CA GLU A 318 -0.89 -0.64 9.15
C GLU A 318 -2.41 -0.63 8.92
N PHE A 319 -3.16 -1.31 9.78
CA PHE A 319 -4.62 -1.20 9.80
C PHE A 319 -5.04 0.03 10.61
N THR A 320 -5.98 0.78 10.07
CA THR A 320 -6.55 2.00 10.67
C THR A 320 -8.07 1.94 10.59
N ASP A 321 -8.76 2.81 11.33
CA ASP A 321 -10.23 2.87 11.34
C ASP A 321 -10.84 3.15 9.94
N GLY A 322 -10.06 3.72 9.03
CA GLY A 322 -10.48 4.05 7.66
C GLY A 322 -10.07 3.04 6.58
N GLY A 323 -9.29 2.00 6.90
CA GLY A 323 -8.78 1.03 5.92
C GLY A 323 -7.37 0.53 6.22
N VAL A 324 -6.60 0.19 5.18
CA VAL A 324 -5.21 -0.27 5.33
C VAL A 324 -4.23 0.70 4.68
N ARG A 325 -3.21 1.09 5.43
CA ARG A 325 -2.08 1.86 4.91
C ARG A 325 -0.94 0.91 4.60
N LEU A 326 -0.39 1.02 3.39
CA LEU A 326 0.72 0.20 2.92
C LEU A 326 1.95 1.08 2.66
N VAL A 327 3.06 0.78 3.33
CA VAL A 327 4.36 1.43 3.12
C VAL A 327 5.13 0.69 2.03
N GLN A 328 5.11 1.26 0.84
CA GLN A 328 5.69 0.64 -0.34
C GLN A 328 7.06 1.22 -0.65
N LYS A 329 8.02 0.30 -0.87
CA LYS A 329 9.43 0.65 -1.09
C LYS A 329 9.83 0.22 -2.49
N LYS A 330 10.45 1.12 -3.23
CA LYS A 330 11.06 0.85 -4.53
C LYS A 330 12.54 1.15 -4.45
N MET A 331 13.31 0.13 -4.08
CA MET A 331 14.73 0.26 -3.74
C MET A 331 15.54 0.82 -4.90
N ARG A 332 15.31 0.35 -6.14
CA ARG A 332 16.03 0.87 -7.33
C ARG A 332 15.83 2.37 -7.57
N ALA A 333 14.69 2.91 -7.13
CA ALA A 333 14.34 4.32 -7.28
C ALA A 333 14.66 5.15 -6.02
N GLY A 334 14.99 4.50 -4.89
CA GLY A 334 15.09 5.13 -3.58
C GLY A 334 13.77 5.78 -3.14
N ARG A 335 12.63 5.21 -3.56
CA ARG A 335 11.29 5.75 -3.28
C ARG A 335 10.66 4.94 -2.15
N ILE A 336 10.14 5.65 -1.16
CA ILE A 336 9.26 5.09 -0.12
C ILE A 336 8.00 5.94 -0.13
N ARG A 337 6.83 5.33 -0.23
CA ARG A 337 5.53 5.99 -0.12
C ARG A 337 4.63 5.21 0.81
N ALA A 338 3.69 5.89 1.45
CA ALA A 338 2.64 5.25 2.21
C ALA A 338 1.30 5.63 1.58
N ASP A 339 0.61 4.63 1.04
CA ASP A 339 -0.66 4.82 0.37
C ASP A 339 -1.77 4.28 1.29
N MET A 340 -2.79 5.10 1.54
CA MET A 340 -3.98 4.69 2.27
C MET A 340 -4.97 4.07 1.29
N HIS A 341 -5.36 2.82 1.54
CA HIS A 341 -6.41 2.13 0.83
C HIS A 341 -7.65 2.07 1.70
N PRO A 342 -8.67 2.92 1.41
CA PRO A 342 -9.86 2.98 2.22
C PRO A 342 -10.64 1.67 2.14
N GLU A 343 -11.27 1.29 3.24
CA GLU A 343 -12.21 0.18 3.26
C GLU A 343 -13.43 0.54 2.41
N GLN A 344 -13.73 -0.29 1.41
CA GLN A 344 -14.86 -0.05 0.54
C GLN A 344 -16.06 -0.87 1.00
N PRO A 345 -17.22 -0.24 1.31
CA PRO A 345 -18.44 -1.00 1.51
C PRO A 345 -18.72 -1.82 0.25
N ALA A 346 -19.23 -3.04 0.42
CA ALA A 346 -19.57 -3.87 -0.73
C ALA A 346 -20.57 -3.11 -1.63
N PRO A 347 -20.23 -2.79 -2.89
CA PRO A 347 -21.08 -1.99 -3.74
C PRO A 347 -22.29 -2.84 -4.15
N PRO A 348 -23.45 -2.21 -4.39
CA PRO A 348 -24.46 -2.79 -5.24
C PRO A 348 -23.86 -2.87 -6.65
N VAL A 349 -23.55 -4.09 -7.07
CA VAL A 349 -23.20 -4.56 -8.42
C VAL A 349 -23.03 -3.45 -9.47
N GLU A 350 -21.83 -2.88 -9.65
CA GLU A 350 -21.46 -2.29 -10.95
C GLU A 350 -19.95 -2.17 -11.16
N ALA A 351 -19.54 -2.55 -12.38
CA ALA A 351 -18.17 -2.71 -12.82
C ALA A 351 -17.62 -1.40 -13.41
N GLY A 352 -16.78 -0.71 -12.65
CA GLY A 352 -15.91 0.32 -13.20
C GLY A 352 -14.80 -0.26 -14.09
N PRO A 353 -14.17 0.56 -14.96
CA PRO A 353 -13.04 0.12 -15.80
C PRO A 353 -11.80 -0.27 -14.98
N TYR A 354 -11.69 0.18 -13.73
CA TYR A 354 -10.64 -0.20 -12.78
C TYR A 354 -11.18 -1.21 -11.76
N PHE A 355 -10.34 -2.13 -11.30
CA PHE A 355 -10.73 -3.06 -10.23
C PHE A 355 -10.95 -2.26 -8.94
N ALA A 356 -12.20 -1.88 -8.69
CA ALA A 356 -12.66 -1.54 -7.36
C ALA A 356 -12.94 -2.88 -6.66
N GLY A 357 -11.91 -3.42 -6.01
CA GLY A 357 -12.15 -4.52 -5.08
C GLY A 357 -13.17 -4.05 -4.03
N ALA A 358 -14.03 -4.95 -3.57
CA ALA A 358 -15.13 -4.63 -2.69
C ALA A 358 -15.15 -5.57 -1.49
N GLY A 359 -15.28 -5.03 -0.28
CA GLY A 359 -15.27 -5.81 0.95
C GLY A 359 -14.09 -6.78 0.99
N ALA A 360 -14.35 -8.08 1.08
CA ALA A 360 -13.31 -9.12 1.15
C ALA A 360 -12.33 -9.21 -0.05
N TRP A 361 -12.56 -8.44 -1.12
CA TRP A 361 -11.73 -8.41 -2.33
C TRP A 361 -11.11 -7.05 -2.62
N ASP A 362 -11.34 -6.05 -1.76
CA ASP A 362 -10.57 -4.80 -1.78
C ASP A 362 -9.17 -5.02 -1.20
N VAL A 363 -8.32 -3.99 -1.26
CA VAL A 363 -6.95 -4.09 -0.76
C VAL A 363 -6.94 -4.45 0.74
N PRO A 364 -7.67 -3.76 1.64
CA PRO A 364 -7.82 -4.19 3.04
C PRO A 364 -8.22 -5.65 3.24
N GLY A 365 -9.27 -6.11 2.55
CA GLY A 365 -9.80 -7.46 2.63
C GLY A 365 -8.83 -8.51 2.11
N LEU A 366 -8.15 -8.24 0.99
CA LEU A 366 -7.11 -9.11 0.45
C LEU A 366 -5.92 -9.23 1.41
N VAL A 367 -5.48 -8.12 2.01
CA VAL A 367 -4.39 -8.12 2.99
C VAL A 367 -4.78 -8.91 4.24
N ARG A 368 -5.99 -8.72 4.79
CA ARG A 368 -6.50 -9.52 5.92
C ARG A 368 -6.47 -11.01 5.60
N ARG A 369 -6.96 -11.40 4.43
CA ARG A 369 -7.00 -12.81 4.00
C ARG A 369 -5.61 -13.38 3.79
N LEU A 370 -4.70 -12.60 3.18
CA LEU A 370 -3.29 -12.96 3.01
C LEU A 370 -2.61 -13.22 4.36
N LEU A 371 -2.74 -12.28 5.30
CA LEU A 371 -2.19 -12.43 6.65
C LEU A 371 -2.79 -13.63 7.37
N ALA A 372 -4.09 -13.87 7.17
CA ALA A 372 -4.73 -15.01 7.78
C ALA A 372 -4.16 -16.34 7.20
N VAL A 373 -4.05 -16.51 5.88
CA VAL A 373 -3.51 -17.76 5.28
C VAL A 373 -2.02 -18.00 5.53
N THR A 374 -1.28 -16.96 5.89
CA THR A 374 0.15 -17.03 6.23
C THR A 374 0.39 -17.13 7.74
N ASN A 375 -0.63 -17.00 8.59
CA ASN A 375 -0.47 -17.08 10.03
C ASN A 375 -0.18 -18.52 10.48
N PRO A 376 1.01 -18.81 11.05
CA PRO A 376 1.40 -20.17 11.45
C PRO A 376 0.63 -20.70 12.67
N ASN A 377 -0.17 -19.88 13.36
CA ASN A 377 -0.87 -20.22 14.61
C ASN A 377 -2.38 -20.48 14.46
N ARG A 378 -2.88 -20.70 13.24
CA ARG A 378 -4.32 -20.88 12.93
C ARG A 378 -5.04 -22.06 13.63
N GLY A 379 -4.39 -22.85 14.47
CA GLY A 379 -4.96 -24.00 15.17
C GLY A 379 -4.80 -24.00 16.71
N CYS A 380 -4.47 -22.85 17.32
CA CYS A 380 -4.48 -22.69 18.76
C CYS A 380 -5.72 -21.90 19.18
N SER A 381 -6.83 -22.60 19.32
CA SER A 381 -8.05 -22.12 19.99
C SER A 381 -8.65 -23.27 20.77
#